data_AF-A0A259CYY3-F1
#
_entry.id   AF-A0A259CYY3-F1
#
_cell.length_a   1.000
_cell.length_b   1.000
_cell.length_c   1.000
_cell.angle_alpha   90.00
_cell.angle_beta   90.00
_cell.angle_gamma   90.00
#
_symmetry.space_group_name_H-M   'P 1'
#
loop_
_entity.id
_entity.type
_entity.pdbx_description
1 polymer ?
#
loop_
_entity_poly.entity_id
_entity_poly.type
_entity_poly.pdbx_seq_one_letter_code
_entity_poly.pdbx_strand_id
1 'polypeptide(L)'
;GPLIGTSNPTDLAIDGRGFMAVTTIDAVNRGVGNLPIALTTTGSFKADANGILRTPTGQVLMGWPANPDGTLSNYPRDTMKAMTPVKLDQNQYVSNPTTKMSLGANLPATATQAGASGLTYEMSVQYTGNLGTQETLHYVFTPTVPATGASNTWNMTIADSASGNAIIGDYAITFDSSQGSGGTLASVTTNIGSDYDPATGIIPLNVGGGSVSMDIGAVGITGGMTQLSESFAPIGKATNGTPVARLVGVEIDDNGYLHANYDQGFSKVIYQIPVVDVPNPNGLASRSDQTYGLSADSGPFYLWDSGDGPTGKMVGYSQEQSTTDVTSELTNLITTQRAYSSNVKVI
;
A
#
# COMPACT_ATOMS: atom_id res chain seq x y z
N GLY A 1 -4.57 -12.00 27.35
CA GLY A 1 -4.46 -11.29 28.64
C GLY A 1 -4.84 -9.83 28.45
N PRO A 2 -4.74 -8.94 29.46
CA PRO A 2 -4.80 -7.50 29.17
C PRO A 2 -3.59 -7.11 28.30
N LEU A 3 -3.79 -6.17 27.39
CA LEU A 3 -2.74 -5.65 26.51
C LEU A 3 -1.99 -4.49 27.17
N ILE A 4 -0.67 -4.50 27.07
CA ILE A 4 0.19 -3.39 27.50
C ILE A 4 0.80 -2.75 26.26
N GLY A 5 0.69 -1.43 26.16
CA GLY A 5 1.32 -0.64 25.10
C GLY A 5 2.84 -0.59 25.23
N THR A 6 3.53 -0.63 24.10
CA THR A 6 5.00 -0.53 23.98
C THR A 6 5.40 0.59 23.03
N SER A 7 6.71 0.84 22.89
CA SER A 7 7.24 1.83 21.96
C SER A 7 7.69 1.23 20.61
N ASN A 8 7.56 -0.08 20.39
CA ASN A 8 8.02 -0.73 19.17
C ASN A 8 6.83 -1.14 18.30
N PRO A 9 6.77 -0.73 17.02
CA PRO A 9 5.64 -1.06 16.14
C PRO A 9 5.46 -2.56 15.91
N THR A 10 6.54 -3.31 15.97
CA THR A 10 6.59 -4.77 15.73
C THR A 10 6.48 -5.60 17.01
N ASP A 11 6.12 -4.96 18.13
CA ASP A 11 5.55 -5.69 19.27
C ASP A 11 4.07 -5.94 18.95
N LEU A 12 3.73 -7.20 18.74
CA LEU A 12 2.42 -7.62 18.25
C LEU A 12 1.69 -8.42 19.32
N ALA A 13 0.40 -8.17 19.43
CA ALA A 13 -0.53 -9.01 20.18
C ALA A 13 -1.85 -9.14 19.42
N ILE A 14 -2.60 -10.20 19.73
CA ILE A 14 -3.97 -10.37 19.24
C ILE A 14 -4.93 -10.00 20.37
N ASP A 15 -5.78 -9.01 20.12
CA ASP A 15 -6.92 -8.68 20.97
C ASP A 15 -8.11 -9.58 20.62
N GLY A 16 -8.31 -10.62 21.42
CA GLY A 16 -9.40 -11.58 21.26
C GLY A 16 -8.91 -12.97 20.88
N ARG A 17 -9.69 -13.68 20.05
CA ARG A 17 -9.42 -15.07 19.68
C ARG A 17 -8.48 -15.16 18.48
N GLY A 18 -7.46 -15.99 18.57
CA GLY A 18 -6.62 -16.36 17.42
C GLY A 18 -5.14 -16.36 17.76
N PHE A 19 -4.32 -16.75 16.78
CA PHE A 19 -2.89 -16.86 16.93
C PHE A 19 -2.16 -16.28 15.71
N MET A 20 -0.96 -15.74 15.92
CA MET A 20 0.00 -15.45 14.85
C MET A 20 0.76 -16.73 14.50
N ALA A 21 1.01 -16.92 13.21
CA ALA A 21 1.87 -17.99 12.73
C ALA A 21 3.35 -17.58 12.81
N VAL A 22 4.16 -18.44 13.43
CA VAL A 22 5.61 -18.27 13.52
C VAL A 22 6.33 -19.55 13.11
N THR A 23 7.58 -19.43 12.68
CA THR A 23 8.49 -20.55 12.42
C THR A 23 9.81 -20.34 13.13
N THR A 24 10.69 -21.34 13.18
CA THR A 24 12.02 -21.16 13.77
C THR A 24 13.01 -20.61 12.74
N ILE A 25 13.91 -19.72 13.17
CA ILE A 25 14.98 -19.20 12.30
C ILE A 25 15.85 -20.32 11.72
N ASP A 26 16.06 -21.40 12.47
CA ASP A 26 16.79 -22.58 12.00
C ASP A 26 16.08 -23.31 10.86
N ALA A 27 14.75 -23.32 10.83
CA ALA A 27 14.02 -23.88 9.71
C ALA A 27 14.12 -22.98 8.47
N VAL A 28 14.09 -21.66 8.66
CA VAL A 28 14.28 -20.69 7.57
C VAL A 28 15.68 -20.83 6.96
N ASN A 29 16.72 -20.86 7.79
CA ASN A 29 18.11 -20.97 7.34
C ASN A 29 18.42 -22.30 6.63
N ARG A 30 17.71 -23.38 6.98
CA ARG A 30 17.84 -24.68 6.30
C ARG A 30 17.16 -24.72 4.93
N GLY A 31 16.38 -23.70 4.56
CA GLY A 31 15.69 -23.62 3.26
C GLY A 31 14.68 -24.75 3.05
N VAL A 32 14.08 -25.27 4.13
CA VAL A 32 13.15 -26.39 4.04
C VAL A 32 11.88 -25.92 3.35
N GLY A 33 11.48 -26.57 2.25
CA GLY A 33 10.29 -26.19 1.47
C GLY A 33 8.95 -26.27 2.22
N ASN A 34 8.92 -26.92 3.38
CA ASN A 34 7.79 -26.89 4.30
C ASN A 34 8.29 -26.45 5.69
N LEU A 35 8.04 -25.19 6.03
CA LEU A 35 8.46 -24.62 7.30
C LEU A 35 7.58 -25.17 8.44
N PRO A 36 8.16 -25.63 9.56
CA PRO A 36 7.38 -26.05 10.72
C PRO A 36 6.74 -24.82 11.36
N ILE A 37 5.42 -24.71 11.24
CA ILE A 37 4.68 -23.60 11.84
C ILE A 37 4.32 -23.93 13.30
N ALA A 38 4.47 -22.91 14.14
CA ALA A 38 3.95 -22.83 15.48
C ALA A 38 3.07 -21.57 15.61
N LEU A 39 2.28 -21.51 16.65
CA LEU A 39 1.29 -20.49 16.91
C LEU A 39 1.66 -19.72 18.17
N THR A 40 1.51 -18.40 18.17
CA THR A 40 1.70 -17.56 19.36
C THR A 40 0.63 -16.47 19.42
N THR A 41 0.25 -16.01 20.61
CA THR A 41 -0.75 -14.95 20.79
C THR A 41 -0.12 -13.55 20.85
N THR A 42 1.17 -13.48 21.21
CA THR A 42 1.95 -12.24 21.29
C THR A 42 3.42 -12.48 20.93
N GLY A 43 4.15 -11.43 20.56
CA GLY A 43 5.59 -11.50 20.32
C GLY A 43 6.23 -10.15 20.08
N SER A 44 7.46 -9.97 20.59
CA SER A 44 8.33 -8.84 20.24
C SER A 44 9.17 -9.22 19.03
N PHE A 45 8.81 -8.76 17.84
CA PHE A 45 9.56 -9.08 16.63
C PHE A 45 10.54 -7.96 16.31
N LYS A 46 11.80 -8.29 16.07
CA LYS A 46 12.83 -7.34 15.63
C LYS A 46 13.51 -7.88 14.39
N ALA A 47 13.81 -6.99 13.46
CA ALA A 47 14.57 -7.33 12.26
C ALA A 47 15.99 -7.76 12.66
N ASP A 48 16.44 -8.91 12.16
CA ASP A 48 17.82 -9.34 12.31
C ASP A 48 18.74 -8.74 11.22
N ALA A 49 20.00 -9.19 11.17
CA ALA A 49 20.97 -8.71 10.19
C ALA A 49 20.56 -8.98 8.73
N ASN A 50 19.67 -9.96 8.51
CA ASN A 50 19.10 -10.27 7.19
C ASN A 50 17.73 -9.60 6.98
N GLY A 51 17.29 -8.76 7.91
CA GLY A 51 15.99 -8.09 7.86
C GLY A 51 14.81 -8.95 8.32
N ILE A 52 15.03 -10.20 8.75
CA ILE A 52 13.93 -11.11 9.10
C ILE A 52 13.36 -10.71 10.46
N LEU A 53 12.05 -10.53 10.54
CA LEU A 53 11.36 -10.21 11.79
C LEU A 53 11.30 -11.45 12.69
N ARG A 54 12.06 -11.41 13.80
CA ARG A 54 12.13 -12.52 14.75
C ARG A 54 12.08 -12.07 16.20
N THR A 55 11.58 -12.95 17.07
CA THR A 55 11.66 -12.79 18.52
C THR A 55 13.09 -13.01 19.03
N PRO A 56 13.42 -12.55 20.25
CA PRO A 56 14.68 -12.88 20.91
C PRO A 56 14.91 -14.40 21.06
N THR A 57 13.83 -15.19 21.13
CA THR A 57 13.86 -16.66 21.20
C THR A 57 14.04 -17.35 19.84
N GLY A 58 14.13 -16.58 18.74
CA GLY A 58 14.38 -17.11 17.40
C GLY A 58 13.13 -17.54 16.64
N GLN A 59 11.93 -17.16 17.09
CA GLN A 59 10.68 -17.36 16.36
C GLN A 59 10.52 -16.25 15.32
N VAL A 60 10.33 -16.62 14.06
CA VAL A 60 10.19 -15.75 12.90
C VAL A 60 8.73 -15.57 12.55
N LEU A 61 8.30 -14.33 12.36
CA LEU A 61 6.93 -14.02 11.97
C LEU A 61 6.67 -14.44 10.52
N MET A 62 5.51 -15.04 10.28
CA MET A 62 5.08 -15.49 8.95
C MET A 62 3.91 -14.63 8.46
N GLY A 63 3.90 -14.30 7.17
CA GLY A 63 2.84 -13.53 6.54
C GLY A 63 2.75 -13.78 5.05
N TRP A 64 1.69 -13.30 4.42
CA TRP A 64 1.56 -13.28 2.97
C TRP A 64 2.26 -12.04 2.41
N PRO A 65 3.17 -12.18 1.42
CA PRO A 65 3.82 -11.02 0.81
C PRO A 65 2.84 -10.21 -0.03
N ALA A 66 2.98 -8.90 -0.04
CA ALA A 66 2.27 -8.05 -1.00
C ALA A 66 2.99 -8.01 -2.35
N ASN A 67 2.23 -7.74 -3.40
CA ASN A 67 2.74 -7.48 -4.73
C ASN A 67 3.55 -6.16 -4.76
N PRO A 68 4.38 -5.93 -5.79
CA PRO A 68 5.14 -4.69 -5.93
C PRO A 68 4.29 -3.41 -6.03
N ASP A 69 2.98 -3.51 -6.26
CA ASP A 69 2.05 -2.37 -6.24
C ASP A 69 1.37 -2.15 -4.88
N GLY A 70 1.67 -3.00 -3.87
CA GLY A 70 1.04 -2.99 -2.55
C GLY A 70 -0.28 -3.76 -2.46
N THR A 71 -0.75 -4.38 -3.54
CA THR A 71 -1.93 -5.25 -3.52
C THR A 71 -1.59 -6.63 -2.97
N LEU A 72 -2.59 -7.34 -2.42
CA LEU A 72 -2.43 -8.73 -2.05
C LEU A 72 -3.07 -9.63 -3.09
N SER A 73 -2.41 -10.76 -3.37
CA SER A 73 -3.02 -11.83 -4.14
C SER A 73 -4.07 -12.58 -3.31
N ASN A 74 -4.98 -13.30 -3.96
CA ASN A 74 -5.90 -14.18 -3.25
C ASN A 74 -5.13 -15.41 -2.71
N TYR A 75 -4.80 -15.38 -1.41
CA TYR A 75 -4.07 -16.46 -0.76
C TYR A 75 -5.01 -17.51 -0.18
N PRO A 76 -4.73 -18.82 -0.39
CA PRO A 76 -5.49 -19.89 0.24
C PRO A 76 -5.51 -19.74 1.77
N ARG A 77 -6.70 -19.91 2.37
CA ARG A 77 -6.91 -19.75 3.82
C ARG A 77 -6.76 -21.06 4.61
N ASP A 78 -6.76 -22.19 3.93
CA ASP A 78 -6.68 -23.55 4.48
C ASP A 78 -5.24 -24.11 4.49
N THR A 79 -4.27 -23.34 4.01
CA THR A 79 -2.87 -23.76 3.94
C THR A 79 -1.90 -22.63 4.22
N MET A 80 -0.82 -22.95 4.93
CA MET A 80 0.27 -22.01 5.26
C MET A 80 1.36 -21.97 4.18
N LYS A 81 1.22 -22.72 3.07
CA LYS A 81 2.27 -22.82 2.02
C LYS A 81 2.60 -21.50 1.34
N ALA A 82 1.63 -20.59 1.26
CA ALA A 82 1.83 -19.28 0.64
C ALA A 82 2.42 -18.25 1.62
N MET A 83 2.51 -18.58 2.91
CA MET A 83 3.13 -17.71 3.90
C MET A 83 4.64 -17.80 3.79
N THR A 84 5.30 -16.65 3.84
CA THR A 84 6.75 -16.55 3.85
C THR A 84 7.21 -15.80 5.10
N PRO A 85 8.48 -15.97 5.52
CA PRO A 85 9.07 -15.16 6.58
C PRO A 85 8.91 -13.67 6.26
N VAL A 86 8.39 -12.91 7.21
CA VAL A 86 8.28 -11.46 7.07
C VAL A 86 9.68 -10.87 7.13
N LYS A 87 10.09 -10.23 6.03
CA LYS A 87 11.42 -9.67 5.87
C LYS A 87 11.32 -8.18 5.57
N LEU A 88 12.10 -7.39 6.30
CA LEU A 88 12.27 -5.96 6.11
C LEU A 88 13.64 -5.68 5.51
N ASP A 89 13.66 -5.30 4.25
CA ASP A 89 14.90 -4.92 3.57
C ASP A 89 15.23 -3.44 3.86
N GLN A 90 15.78 -3.16 5.06
CA GLN A 90 16.11 -1.78 5.52
C GLN A 90 17.13 -1.05 4.64
N ASN A 91 17.94 -1.79 3.87
CA ASN A 91 18.99 -1.23 3.00
C ASN A 91 18.59 -1.19 1.52
N GLN A 92 17.36 -1.57 1.16
CA GLN A 92 16.90 -1.48 -0.21
C GLN A 92 16.32 -0.10 -0.50
N TYR A 93 16.81 0.49 -1.58
CA TYR A 93 16.20 1.63 -2.21
C TYR A 93 15.00 1.13 -3.02
N VAL A 94 13.83 1.68 -2.73
CA VAL A 94 12.64 1.44 -3.55
C VAL A 94 12.33 2.67 -4.35
N SER A 95 11.84 2.49 -5.57
CA SER A 95 11.26 3.54 -6.38
C SER A 95 9.86 3.09 -6.77
N ASN A 96 8.91 4.02 -6.81
CA ASN A 96 7.60 3.76 -7.40
C ASN A 96 7.53 4.52 -8.73
N PRO A 97 7.71 3.85 -9.88
CA PRO A 97 7.58 4.50 -11.18
C PRO A 97 6.18 5.10 -11.32
N THR A 98 6.08 6.24 -12.00
CA THR A 98 4.78 6.86 -12.26
C THR A 98 3.99 5.98 -13.22
N THR A 99 2.77 5.62 -12.85
CA THR A 99 1.82 4.88 -13.71
C THR A 99 0.56 5.67 -13.98
N LYS A 100 0.26 6.68 -13.15
CA LYS A 100 -0.89 7.56 -13.29
C LYS A 100 -0.49 9.00 -13.05
N MET A 101 -1.09 9.89 -13.84
CA MET A 101 -0.96 11.33 -13.67
C MET A 101 -2.28 12.05 -13.96
N SER A 102 -2.51 13.18 -13.33
CA SER A 102 -3.65 14.06 -13.61
C SER A 102 -3.16 15.45 -14.00
N LEU A 103 -3.75 16.00 -15.04
CA LEU A 103 -3.45 17.31 -15.61
C LEU A 103 -4.72 18.17 -15.62
N GLY A 104 -4.72 19.20 -14.78
CA GLY A 104 -5.74 20.23 -14.74
C GLY A 104 -5.11 21.59 -15.04
N ALA A 105 -5.70 22.32 -15.97
CA ALA A 105 -5.29 23.66 -16.35
C ALA A 105 -6.51 24.50 -16.74
N ASN A 106 -6.48 25.79 -16.44
CA ASN A 106 -7.37 26.76 -17.08
C ASN A 106 -6.65 27.43 -18.25
N LEU A 107 -7.24 27.33 -19.44
CA LEU A 107 -6.77 27.98 -20.66
C LEU A 107 -7.57 29.28 -20.89
N PRO A 108 -6.92 30.44 -21.16
CA PRO A 108 -7.63 31.70 -21.34
C PRO A 108 -8.55 31.71 -22.56
N ALA A 109 -9.86 31.83 -22.38
CA ALA A 109 -10.82 31.89 -23.49
C ALA A 109 -10.54 33.05 -24.47
N THR A 110 -9.96 34.15 -23.98
CA THR A 110 -9.56 35.31 -24.80
C THR A 110 -8.44 35.00 -25.79
N ALA A 111 -7.63 33.97 -25.54
CA ALA A 111 -6.54 33.58 -26.43
C ALA A 111 -7.03 32.88 -27.71
N THR A 112 -8.27 32.36 -27.72
CA THR A 112 -8.92 31.73 -28.88
C THR A 112 -9.89 32.64 -29.63
N GLN A 113 -9.91 33.93 -29.30
CA GLN A 113 -10.76 34.92 -29.98
C GLN A 113 -10.07 35.49 -31.22
N ALA A 114 -10.86 35.88 -32.21
CA ALA A 114 -10.35 36.58 -33.39
C ALA A 114 -9.57 37.85 -32.99
N GLY A 115 -8.37 38.00 -33.54
CA GLY A 115 -7.47 39.11 -33.22
C GLY A 115 -6.58 38.88 -31.98
N ALA A 116 -6.66 37.72 -31.33
CA ALA A 116 -5.71 37.33 -30.28
C ALA A 116 -4.29 37.16 -30.85
N SER A 117 -3.28 37.27 -29.98
CA SER A 117 -1.86 37.24 -30.35
C SER A 117 -1.35 35.88 -30.84
N GLY A 118 -2.09 34.79 -30.58
CA GLY A 118 -1.66 33.42 -30.90
C GLY A 118 -0.50 32.90 -30.04
N LEU A 119 -0.21 33.54 -28.90
CA LEU A 119 0.86 33.11 -28.00
C LEU A 119 0.60 31.71 -27.45
N THR A 120 1.67 30.92 -27.32
CA THR A 120 1.65 29.60 -26.71
C THR A 120 1.76 29.70 -25.20
N TYR A 121 1.22 28.70 -24.51
CA TYR A 121 1.31 28.55 -23.06
C TYR A 121 1.97 27.24 -22.72
N GLU A 122 2.95 27.27 -21.81
CA GLU A 122 3.76 26.10 -21.50
C GLU A 122 3.56 25.68 -20.05
N MET A 123 3.65 24.38 -19.82
CA MET A 123 3.82 23.85 -18.48
C MET A 123 4.66 22.58 -18.49
N SER A 124 5.23 22.26 -17.33
CA SER A 124 5.98 21.02 -17.17
C SER A 124 5.48 20.23 -15.97
N VAL A 125 5.45 18.91 -16.09
CA VAL A 125 5.10 17.96 -15.04
C VAL A 125 6.23 16.96 -14.91
N GLN A 126 6.75 16.81 -13.69
CA GLN A 126 7.78 15.82 -13.41
C GLN A 126 7.14 14.46 -13.14
N TYR A 127 7.76 13.40 -13.65
CA TYR A 127 7.39 12.02 -13.36
C TYR A 127 8.62 11.20 -13.00
N THR A 128 8.39 10.09 -12.31
CA THR A 128 9.46 9.17 -11.90
C THR A 128 9.52 7.99 -12.87
N GLY A 129 10.69 7.75 -13.46
CA GLY A 129 10.95 6.62 -14.34
C GLY A 129 11.16 5.29 -13.60
N ASN A 130 11.37 4.21 -14.36
CA ASN A 130 11.42 2.84 -13.80
C ASN A 130 12.59 2.60 -12.85
N LEU A 131 13.66 3.37 -13.00
CA LEU A 131 14.86 3.30 -12.16
C LEU A 131 14.90 4.39 -11.07
N GLY A 132 13.80 5.12 -10.88
CA GLY A 132 13.74 6.25 -9.96
C GLY A 132 14.42 7.52 -10.48
N THR A 133 14.74 7.57 -11.79
CA THR A 133 15.18 8.81 -12.44
C THR A 133 14.01 9.80 -12.49
N GLN A 134 14.32 11.07 -12.32
CA GLN A 134 13.35 12.14 -12.42
C GLN A 134 13.35 12.66 -13.85
N GLU A 135 12.21 12.55 -14.51
CA GLU A 135 11.99 12.93 -15.90
C GLU A 135 10.87 13.97 -15.97
N THR A 136 10.75 14.68 -17.09
CA THR A 136 9.80 15.78 -17.25
C THR A 136 9.03 15.65 -18.56
N LEU A 137 7.70 15.77 -18.46
CA LEU A 137 6.84 16.01 -19.61
C LEU A 137 6.63 17.51 -19.77
N HIS A 138 6.92 18.00 -20.98
CA HIS A 138 6.72 19.39 -21.39
C HIS A 138 5.44 19.48 -22.23
N TYR A 139 4.50 20.29 -21.78
CA TYR A 139 3.23 20.53 -22.43
C TYR A 139 3.24 21.93 -23.04
N VAL A 140 2.86 22.04 -24.30
CA VAL A 140 2.67 23.32 -24.99
C VAL A 140 1.26 23.40 -25.52
N PHE A 141 0.52 24.42 -25.10
CA PHE A 141 -0.83 24.74 -25.55
C PHE A 141 -0.77 25.89 -26.54
N THR A 142 -1.20 25.63 -27.78
CA THR A 142 -1.26 26.60 -28.86
C THR A 142 -2.72 26.93 -29.18
N PRO A 143 -3.19 28.17 -28.99
CA PRO A 143 -4.58 28.51 -29.30
C PRO A 143 -4.80 28.55 -30.82
N THR A 144 -5.96 28.08 -31.27
CA THR A 144 -6.39 28.26 -32.66
C THR A 144 -7.11 29.61 -32.77
N VAL A 145 -6.49 30.61 -33.40
CA VAL A 145 -7.10 31.95 -33.54
C VAL A 145 -7.93 32.01 -34.84
N PRO A 146 -9.26 32.15 -34.78
CA PRO A 146 -10.09 32.23 -35.98
C PRO A 146 -10.06 33.64 -36.60
N ALA A 147 -10.53 33.77 -37.84
CA ALA A 147 -10.70 35.08 -38.48
C ALA A 147 -11.85 35.90 -37.89
N THR A 148 -12.88 35.23 -37.36
CA THR A 148 -14.05 35.85 -36.70
C THR A 148 -14.51 34.99 -35.52
N GLY A 149 -15.12 35.61 -34.50
CA GLY A 149 -15.67 34.91 -33.34
C GLY A 149 -14.61 34.31 -32.41
N ALA A 150 -14.91 33.13 -31.84
CA ALA A 150 -14.02 32.36 -30.98
C ALA A 150 -14.02 30.90 -31.40
N SER A 151 -12.84 30.26 -31.46
CA SER A 151 -12.72 28.85 -31.83
C SER A 151 -12.97 27.92 -30.65
N ASN A 152 -12.56 28.33 -29.44
CA ASN A 152 -12.47 27.49 -28.24
C ASN A 152 -11.64 26.22 -28.47
N THR A 153 -10.68 26.28 -29.40
CA THR A 153 -9.86 25.13 -29.79
C THR A 153 -8.38 25.41 -29.52
N TRP A 154 -7.70 24.40 -28.97
CA TRP A 154 -6.29 24.43 -28.61
C TRP A 154 -5.58 23.20 -29.16
N ASN A 155 -4.35 23.35 -29.62
CA ASN A 155 -3.46 22.23 -29.87
C ASN A 155 -2.56 22.02 -28.66
N MET A 156 -2.62 20.86 -28.03
CA MET A 156 -1.74 20.45 -26.94
C MET A 156 -0.68 19.49 -27.48
N THR A 157 0.59 19.88 -27.41
CA THR A 157 1.71 18.99 -27.70
C THR A 157 2.40 18.58 -26.40
N ILE A 158 2.87 17.34 -26.35
CA ILE A 158 3.53 16.73 -25.19
C ILE A 158 4.88 16.21 -25.65
N ALA A 159 5.96 16.69 -25.03
CA ALA A 159 7.32 16.22 -25.26
C ALA A 159 7.91 15.59 -23.98
N ASP A 160 8.71 14.55 -24.16
CA ASP A 160 9.30 13.78 -23.05
C ASP A 160 10.83 13.94 -22.97
N SER A 161 11.34 14.38 -21.82
CA SER A 161 12.78 14.52 -21.57
C SER A 161 13.52 13.19 -21.67
N ALA A 162 12.92 12.08 -21.22
CA ALA A 162 13.55 10.76 -21.23
C ALA A 162 13.75 10.23 -22.66
N SER A 163 12.92 10.71 -23.59
CA SER A 163 12.96 10.37 -25.01
C SER A 163 13.72 11.40 -25.85
N GLY A 164 14.59 12.22 -25.23
CA GLY A 164 15.35 13.25 -25.93
C GLY A 164 14.51 14.45 -26.40
N ASN A 165 13.47 14.79 -25.64
CA ASN A 165 12.46 15.82 -25.96
C ASN A 165 11.65 15.51 -27.24
N ALA A 166 11.48 14.23 -27.58
CA ALA A 166 10.59 13.83 -28.66
C ALA A 166 9.12 14.15 -28.33
N ILE A 167 8.33 14.54 -29.33
CA ILE A 167 6.89 14.72 -29.19
C ILE A 167 6.24 13.33 -29.11
N ILE A 168 5.64 13.02 -27.97
CA ILE A 168 4.97 11.74 -27.69
C ILE A 168 3.44 11.84 -27.77
N GLY A 169 2.91 13.05 -27.89
CA GLY A 169 1.47 13.31 -28.03
C GLY A 169 1.18 14.65 -28.67
N ASP A 170 0.17 14.68 -29.53
CA ASP A 170 -0.40 15.89 -30.15
C ASP A 170 -1.92 15.75 -30.20
N TYR A 171 -2.64 16.67 -29.57
CA TYR A 171 -4.08 16.61 -29.37
C TYR A 171 -4.76 17.94 -29.66
N ALA A 172 -5.79 17.91 -30.49
CA ALA A 172 -6.70 19.03 -30.68
C ALA A 172 -7.82 18.98 -29.63
N ILE A 173 -7.85 19.95 -28.73
CA ILE A 173 -8.79 20.07 -27.62
C ILE A 173 -9.81 21.15 -27.96
N THR A 174 -11.10 20.85 -27.86
CA THR A 174 -12.19 21.83 -28.04
C THR A 174 -13.01 21.93 -26.76
N PHE A 175 -13.33 23.15 -26.35
CA PHE A 175 -14.13 23.44 -25.17
C PHE A 175 -15.56 23.84 -25.52
N ASP A 176 -16.48 23.48 -24.63
CA ASP A 176 -17.90 23.81 -24.74
C ASP A 176 -18.12 25.30 -24.41
N SER A 177 -19.01 25.94 -25.17
CA SER A 177 -19.37 27.36 -25.00
C SER A 177 -20.84 27.59 -24.67
N SER A 178 -21.60 26.52 -24.43
CA SER A 178 -22.99 26.58 -24.04
C SER A 178 -23.14 27.08 -22.61
N GLN A 179 -24.32 27.61 -22.26
CA GLN A 179 -24.59 28.07 -20.90
C GLN A 179 -24.61 26.94 -19.86
N GLY A 180 -24.84 25.69 -20.28
CA GLY A 180 -24.93 24.55 -19.36
C GLY A 180 -23.58 23.94 -19.01
N SER A 181 -22.63 23.95 -19.96
CA SER A 181 -21.35 23.25 -19.85
C SER A 181 -20.14 24.13 -20.20
N GLY A 182 -20.33 25.45 -20.24
CA GLY A 182 -19.32 26.42 -20.66
C GLY A 182 -17.98 26.24 -19.94
N GLY A 183 -16.92 26.14 -20.74
CA GLY A 183 -15.55 25.96 -20.25
C GLY A 183 -15.16 24.51 -19.94
N THR A 184 -16.04 23.52 -20.10
CA THR A 184 -15.68 22.09 -20.01
C THR A 184 -15.17 21.55 -21.35
N LEU A 185 -14.53 20.38 -21.33
CA LEU A 185 -14.11 19.70 -22.55
C LEU A 185 -15.33 19.27 -23.38
N ALA A 186 -15.38 19.67 -24.65
CA ALA A 186 -16.39 19.21 -25.61
C ALA A 186 -15.88 18.03 -26.44
N SER A 187 -14.61 18.06 -26.85
CA SER A 187 -13.97 16.94 -27.57
C SER A 187 -12.45 17.05 -27.50
N VAL A 188 -11.79 15.89 -27.59
CA VAL A 188 -10.34 15.80 -27.79
C VAL A 188 -10.09 14.87 -28.97
N THR A 189 -9.31 15.32 -29.94
CA THR A 189 -8.95 14.54 -31.13
C THR A 189 -7.45 14.29 -31.15
N THR A 190 -7.06 13.03 -31.30
CA THR A 190 -5.66 12.60 -31.39
C THR A 190 -5.09 12.91 -32.77
N ASN A 191 -3.97 13.61 -32.83
CA ASN A 191 -3.16 13.76 -34.03
C ASN A 191 -1.94 12.84 -33.99
N ILE A 192 -1.27 12.75 -32.84
CA ILE A 192 -0.12 11.88 -32.57
C ILE A 192 -0.29 11.25 -31.18
N GLY A 193 0.08 9.98 -31.05
CA GLY A 193 0.09 9.26 -29.77
C GLY A 193 -1.09 8.31 -29.63
N SER A 194 -1.44 8.00 -28.39
CA SER A 194 -2.58 7.13 -28.07
C SER A 194 -3.88 7.91 -27.97
N ASP A 195 -5.00 7.23 -28.20
CA ASP A 195 -6.32 7.84 -28.16
C ASP A 195 -6.78 8.26 -26.76
N TYR A 196 -7.47 9.40 -26.72
CA TYR A 196 -8.21 9.88 -25.56
C TYR A 196 -9.55 9.13 -25.42
N ASP A 197 -9.85 8.66 -24.22
CA ASP A 197 -11.16 8.08 -23.88
C ASP A 197 -12.10 9.17 -23.30
N PRO A 198 -13.16 9.57 -24.00
CA PRO A 198 -14.08 10.61 -23.54
C PRO A 198 -14.93 10.23 -22.33
N ALA A 199 -15.10 8.93 -22.04
CA ALA A 199 -15.89 8.47 -20.90
C ALA A 199 -15.10 8.56 -19.59
N THR A 200 -13.79 8.26 -19.64
CA THR A 200 -12.92 8.27 -18.45
C THR A 200 -12.06 9.52 -18.34
N GLY A 201 -11.80 10.23 -19.44
CA GLY A 201 -10.90 11.38 -19.48
C GLY A 201 -9.41 11.01 -19.62
N ILE A 202 -9.10 9.75 -19.90
CA ILE A 202 -7.74 9.19 -19.82
C ILE A 202 -7.09 9.09 -21.20
N ILE A 203 -5.79 9.42 -21.24
CA ILE A 203 -4.87 9.24 -22.36
C ILE A 203 -3.72 8.32 -21.90
N PRO A 204 -3.53 7.14 -22.48
CA PRO A 204 -2.38 6.29 -22.19
C PRO A 204 -1.14 6.80 -22.94
N LEU A 205 -0.29 7.58 -22.27
CA LEU A 205 0.95 8.10 -22.84
C LEU A 205 2.05 7.04 -22.82
N ASN A 206 2.81 6.92 -23.91
CA ASN A 206 4.01 6.08 -23.96
C ASN A 206 5.24 6.98 -23.72
N VAL A 207 5.75 6.99 -22.50
CA VAL A 207 6.97 7.72 -22.12
C VAL A 207 8.19 6.79 -22.22
N GLY A 208 9.41 7.33 -22.11
CA GLY A 208 10.64 6.53 -22.25
C GLY A 208 10.76 5.33 -21.29
N GLY A 209 10.00 5.31 -20.18
CA GLY A 209 9.96 4.22 -19.20
C GLY A 209 8.79 3.23 -19.33
N GLY A 210 7.81 3.48 -20.19
CA GLY A 210 6.61 2.65 -20.32
C GLY A 210 5.32 3.46 -20.49
N SER A 211 4.17 2.83 -20.27
CA SER A 211 2.88 3.50 -20.40
C SER A 211 2.45 4.17 -19.10
N VAL A 212 2.01 5.43 -19.17
CA VAL A 212 1.46 6.23 -18.07
C VAL A 212 0.06 6.67 -18.45
N SER A 213 -0.92 6.42 -17.57
CA SER A 213 -2.29 6.92 -17.77
C SER A 213 -2.37 8.38 -17.33
N MET A 214 -2.58 9.29 -18.28
CA MET A 214 -2.79 10.71 -18.02
C MET A 214 -4.28 11.05 -18.06
N ASP A 215 -4.82 11.53 -16.96
CA ASP A 215 -6.18 12.05 -16.86
C ASP A 215 -6.19 13.56 -17.12
N ILE A 216 -6.98 14.01 -18.10
CA ILE A 216 -7.19 15.43 -18.42
C ILE A 216 -8.64 15.88 -18.17
N GLY A 217 -9.50 14.99 -17.67
CA GLY A 217 -10.93 15.18 -17.49
C GLY A 217 -11.78 14.54 -18.59
N ALA A 218 -12.94 14.01 -18.20
CA ALA A 218 -13.94 13.48 -19.12
C ALA A 218 -14.74 14.61 -19.79
N VAL A 219 -15.28 14.34 -20.98
CA VAL A 219 -16.08 15.30 -21.76
C VAL A 219 -17.32 15.72 -20.99
N GLY A 220 -17.56 17.03 -20.91
CA GLY A 220 -18.73 17.62 -20.23
C GLY A 220 -18.72 17.54 -18.70
N ILE A 221 -17.65 17.05 -18.08
CA ILE A 221 -17.52 16.95 -16.62
C ILE A 221 -16.54 18.02 -16.10
N THR A 222 -16.90 18.67 -15.00
CA THR A 222 -16.01 19.58 -14.26
C THR A 222 -14.99 18.81 -13.44
N GLY A 223 -13.72 19.22 -13.45
CA GLY A 223 -12.66 18.60 -12.65
C GLY A 223 -11.35 18.32 -13.38
N GLY A 224 -11.35 18.44 -14.72
CA GLY A 224 -10.15 18.37 -15.55
C GLY A 224 -9.73 19.73 -16.12
N MET A 225 -9.26 19.70 -17.36
CA MET A 225 -8.95 20.92 -18.11
C MET A 225 -10.20 21.78 -18.35
N THR A 226 -10.00 23.10 -18.29
CA THR A 226 -11.08 24.08 -18.50
C THR A 226 -10.62 25.22 -19.39
N GLN A 227 -11.59 25.92 -19.96
CA GLN A 227 -11.36 27.18 -20.67
C GLN A 227 -12.28 28.28 -20.14
N LEU A 228 -11.73 29.17 -19.33
CA LEU A 228 -12.41 30.35 -18.78
C LEU A 228 -11.62 31.61 -19.12
N SER A 229 -12.24 32.78 -18.98
CA SER A 229 -11.61 34.07 -19.35
C SER A 229 -10.53 34.56 -18.36
N GLU A 230 -10.12 33.72 -17.41
CA GLU A 230 -9.02 33.99 -16.49
C GLU A 230 -7.66 33.69 -17.12
N SER A 231 -6.57 34.19 -16.51
CA SER A 231 -5.19 33.89 -16.94
C SER A 231 -4.89 32.39 -16.89
N PHE A 232 -3.87 31.98 -17.64
CA PHE A 232 -3.40 30.61 -17.63
C PHE A 232 -2.96 30.21 -16.23
N ALA A 233 -3.56 29.15 -15.72
CA ALA A 233 -3.27 28.63 -14.39
C ALA A 233 -3.21 27.10 -14.45
N PRO A 234 -2.08 26.48 -14.06
CA PRO A 234 -2.05 25.04 -13.79
C PRO A 234 -2.79 24.80 -12.47
N ILE A 235 -3.94 24.12 -12.51
CA ILE A 235 -4.87 23.95 -11.37
C ILE A 235 -4.66 22.59 -10.67
N GLY A 236 -4.18 21.58 -11.39
CA GLY A 236 -3.92 20.26 -10.82
C GLY A 236 -2.79 19.56 -11.54
N LYS A 237 -1.72 19.23 -10.82
CA LYS A 237 -0.65 18.34 -11.30
C LYS A 237 -0.44 17.29 -10.22
N ALA A 238 -0.83 16.06 -10.48
CA ALA A 238 -0.54 14.96 -9.58
C ALA A 238 0.07 13.80 -10.36
N THR A 239 1.09 13.18 -9.78
CA THR A 239 1.67 11.93 -10.24
C THR A 239 1.69 10.97 -9.07
N ASN A 240 1.52 9.68 -9.32
CA ASN A 240 1.56 8.66 -8.27
C ASN A 240 2.95 8.03 -8.09
N GLY A 241 3.94 8.46 -8.87
CA GLY A 241 5.30 7.97 -8.73
C GLY A 241 6.07 8.75 -7.69
N THR A 242 6.99 8.05 -7.02
CA THR A 242 7.89 8.62 -6.03
C THR A 242 9.32 8.27 -6.39
N PRO A 243 10.25 9.24 -6.28
CA PRO A 243 11.67 8.99 -6.50
C PRO A 243 12.19 7.98 -5.49
N VAL A 244 13.47 7.61 -5.66
CA VAL A 244 14.13 6.66 -4.77
C VAL A 244 13.93 7.06 -3.30
N ALA A 245 13.36 6.14 -2.52
CA ALA A 245 13.05 6.33 -1.12
C ALA A 245 13.68 5.24 -0.27
N ARG A 246 13.99 5.59 0.99
CA ARG A 246 14.54 4.68 1.99
C ARG A 246 13.51 4.38 3.06
N LEU A 247 13.48 3.13 3.52
CA LEU A 247 12.65 2.70 4.65
C LEU A 247 13.04 3.48 5.92
N VAL A 248 12.07 4.14 6.55
CA VAL A 248 12.23 4.85 7.83
C VAL A 248 11.67 4.02 8.97
N GLY A 249 10.58 3.30 8.74
CA GLY A 249 9.95 2.47 9.75
C GLY A 249 8.91 1.55 9.16
N VAL A 250 8.32 0.73 10.02
CA VAL A 250 7.18 -0.11 9.69
C VAL A 250 6.10 0.06 10.73
N GLU A 251 4.86 -0.18 10.33
CA GLU A 251 3.70 -0.15 11.19
C GLU A 251 2.74 -1.24 10.76
N ILE A 252 1.97 -1.77 11.70
CA ILE A 252 0.94 -2.75 11.40
C ILE A 252 -0.42 -2.15 11.73
N ASP A 253 -1.40 -2.39 10.87
CA ASP A 253 -2.77 -1.97 11.13
C ASP A 253 -3.61 -3.08 11.79
N ASP A 254 -4.80 -2.70 12.26
CA ASP A 254 -5.77 -3.58 12.92
C ASP A 254 -6.22 -4.76 12.05
N ASN A 255 -6.13 -4.63 10.72
CA ASN A 255 -6.51 -5.67 9.76
C ASN A 255 -5.33 -6.60 9.42
N GLY A 256 -4.16 -6.32 9.99
CA GLY A 256 -2.94 -7.09 9.88
C GLY A 256 -2.09 -6.81 8.65
N TYR A 257 -2.30 -5.68 7.98
CA TYR A 257 -1.37 -5.23 6.95
C TYR A 257 -0.15 -4.56 7.59
N LEU A 258 1.02 -5.01 7.17
CA LEU A 258 2.30 -4.43 7.52
C LEU A 258 2.66 -3.36 6.48
N HIS A 259 2.63 -2.11 6.91
CA HIS A 259 2.98 -0.92 6.16
C HIS A 259 4.46 -0.58 6.36
N ALA A 260 5.17 -0.37 5.27
CA ALA A 260 6.51 0.18 5.23
C ALA A 260 6.43 1.68 4.96
N ASN A 261 6.96 2.49 5.88
CA ASN A 261 6.95 3.95 5.81
C ASN A 261 8.30 4.44 5.28
N TYR A 262 8.27 5.28 4.25
CA TYR A 262 9.47 5.77 3.57
C TYR A 262 9.73 7.26 3.85
N ASP A 263 10.98 7.69 3.68
CA ASP A 263 11.42 9.07 3.94
C ASP A 263 10.78 10.12 3.02
N GLN A 264 10.27 9.70 1.86
CA GLN A 264 9.50 10.54 0.94
C GLN A 264 8.02 10.70 1.36
N GLY A 265 7.64 10.22 2.55
CA GLY A 265 6.32 10.47 3.15
C GLY A 265 5.17 9.58 2.64
N PHE A 266 5.45 8.59 1.81
CA PHE A 266 4.47 7.57 1.43
C PHE A 266 4.66 6.28 2.22
N SER A 267 3.59 5.51 2.36
CA SER A 267 3.59 4.17 2.93
C SER A 267 3.19 3.13 1.88
N LYS A 268 3.67 1.90 2.04
CA LYS A 268 3.32 0.78 1.16
C LYS A 268 3.11 -0.49 1.98
N VAL A 269 2.04 -1.22 1.67
CA VAL A 269 1.84 -2.56 2.22
C VAL A 269 2.90 -3.51 1.65
N ILE A 270 3.62 -4.19 2.54
CA ILE A 270 4.65 -5.17 2.17
C ILE A 270 4.24 -6.61 2.51
N TYR A 271 3.44 -6.79 3.57
CA TYR A 271 2.93 -8.09 3.99
C TYR A 271 1.54 -7.96 4.61
N GLN A 272 0.81 -9.07 4.66
CA GLN A 272 -0.35 -9.24 5.52
C GLN A 272 -0.10 -10.42 6.46
N ILE A 273 -0.30 -10.21 7.75
CA ILE A 273 -0.16 -11.24 8.77
C ILE A 273 -1.56 -11.74 9.10
N PRO A 274 -1.93 -12.97 8.69
CA PRO A 274 -3.23 -13.54 8.99
C PRO A 274 -3.32 -13.99 10.44
N VAL A 275 -4.54 -14.04 10.95
CA VAL A 275 -4.85 -14.64 12.25
C VAL A 275 -5.27 -16.10 12.05
N VAL A 276 -4.57 -17.00 12.72
CA VAL A 276 -4.88 -18.43 12.73
C VAL A 276 -5.97 -18.72 13.75
N ASP A 277 -7.10 -19.25 13.29
CA ASP A 277 -8.13 -19.83 14.14
C ASP A 277 -8.02 -21.35 14.15
N VAL A 278 -8.29 -21.94 15.31
CA VAL A 278 -8.42 -23.38 15.50
C VAL A 278 -9.71 -23.68 16.26
N PRO A 279 -10.47 -24.73 15.90
CA PRO A 279 -11.72 -25.07 16.56
C PRO A 279 -11.56 -25.30 18.06
N ASN A 280 -10.50 -26.00 18.47
CA ASN A 280 -10.20 -26.30 19.87
C ASN A 280 -8.80 -25.81 20.28
N PRO A 281 -8.67 -24.55 20.75
CA PRO A 281 -7.40 -24.03 21.24
C PRO A 281 -6.78 -24.83 22.39
N ASN A 282 -7.60 -25.46 23.26
CA ASN A 282 -7.12 -26.27 24.37
C ASN A 282 -6.51 -27.61 23.90
N GLY A 283 -6.80 -28.03 22.67
CA GLY A 283 -6.18 -29.19 22.06
C GLY A 283 -4.77 -28.91 21.52
N LEU A 284 -4.31 -27.65 21.50
CA LEU A 284 -2.99 -27.32 20.99
C LEU A 284 -1.89 -27.92 21.88
N ALA A 285 -0.85 -28.44 21.24
CA ALA A 285 0.32 -28.96 21.94
C ALA A 285 1.23 -27.80 22.36
N SER A 286 1.41 -27.60 23.66
CA SER A 286 2.36 -26.59 24.16
C SER A 286 3.78 -26.93 23.73
N ARG A 287 4.51 -25.91 23.27
CA ARG A 287 5.93 -25.97 22.91
C ARG A 287 6.70 -24.91 23.69
N SER A 288 8.03 -24.93 23.55
CA SER A 288 8.90 -23.91 24.14
C SER A 288 8.60 -22.51 23.58
N ASP A 289 9.14 -21.49 24.26
CA ASP A 289 9.11 -20.09 23.81
C ASP A 289 7.69 -19.51 23.63
N GLN A 290 6.75 -19.96 24.47
CA GLN A 290 5.34 -19.54 24.44
C GLN A 290 4.63 -19.84 23.11
N THR A 291 5.10 -20.88 22.41
CA THR A 291 4.49 -21.31 21.15
C THR A 291 3.62 -22.56 21.33
N TYR A 292 2.70 -22.74 20.39
CA TYR A 292 1.76 -23.85 20.36
C TYR A 292 1.82 -24.55 19.00
N GLY A 293 1.74 -25.87 19.01
CA GLY A 293 1.65 -26.70 17.81
C GLY A 293 0.22 -27.21 17.59
N LEU A 294 -0.16 -27.36 16.33
CA LEU A 294 -1.36 -28.08 15.95
C LEU A 294 -1.25 -29.55 16.36
N SER A 295 -2.36 -30.13 16.81
CA SER A 295 -2.49 -31.54 17.19
C SER A 295 -3.73 -32.17 16.55
N ALA A 296 -3.94 -33.47 16.74
CA ALA A 296 -5.18 -34.11 16.32
C ALA A 296 -6.40 -33.57 17.08
N ASP A 297 -6.22 -33.19 18.35
CA ASP A 297 -7.29 -32.72 19.23
C ASP A 297 -7.66 -31.25 19.01
N SER A 298 -6.77 -30.45 18.39
CA SER A 298 -7.05 -29.05 18.06
C SER A 298 -7.98 -28.90 16.85
N GLY A 299 -8.00 -29.91 15.97
CA GLY A 299 -8.65 -29.85 14.67
C GLY A 299 -7.83 -29.09 13.61
N PRO A 300 -8.38 -28.94 12.39
CA PRO A 300 -7.73 -28.18 11.32
C PRO A 300 -7.73 -26.69 11.66
N PHE A 301 -6.73 -25.97 11.19
CA PHE A 301 -6.66 -24.51 11.31
C PHE A 301 -7.34 -23.82 10.13
N TYR A 302 -7.67 -22.55 10.30
CA TYR A 302 -8.08 -21.67 9.22
C TYR A 302 -7.43 -20.30 9.40
N LEU A 303 -7.01 -19.68 8.30
CA LEU A 303 -6.41 -18.34 8.29
C LEU A 303 -7.50 -17.31 8.01
N TRP A 304 -7.67 -16.34 8.88
CA TRP A 304 -8.58 -15.22 8.72
C TRP A 304 -7.81 -13.92 8.55
N ASP A 305 -8.46 -12.95 7.92
CA ASP A 305 -8.03 -11.57 7.99
C ASP A 305 -8.25 -11.06 9.41
N SER A 306 -7.33 -10.24 9.91
CA SER A 306 -7.39 -9.82 11.31
C SER A 306 -8.64 -8.98 11.56
N GLY A 307 -9.34 -9.26 12.66
CA GLY A 307 -10.59 -8.58 13.00
C GLY A 307 -11.83 -9.05 12.23
N ASP A 308 -11.70 -10.06 11.37
CA ASP A 308 -12.83 -10.65 10.62
C ASP A 308 -13.22 -12.04 11.17
N GLY A 309 -14.47 -12.43 10.87
CA GLY A 309 -15.02 -13.72 11.24
C GLY A 309 -14.99 -14.00 12.75
N PRO A 310 -14.51 -15.17 13.21
CA PRO A 310 -14.43 -15.53 14.62
C PRO A 310 -13.16 -14.99 15.30
N THR A 311 -12.30 -14.24 14.58
CA THR A 311 -10.98 -13.85 15.07
C THR A 311 -10.94 -12.44 15.65
N GLY A 312 -10.00 -12.24 16.57
CA GLY A 312 -9.67 -10.97 17.15
C GLY A 312 -8.88 -10.08 16.20
N LYS A 313 -8.65 -8.84 16.63
CA LYS A 313 -7.84 -7.86 15.90
C LYS A 313 -6.39 -7.97 16.33
N MET A 314 -5.47 -7.70 15.41
CA MET A 314 -4.07 -7.59 15.74
C MET A 314 -3.78 -6.16 16.12
N VAL A 315 -2.97 -6.00 17.15
CA VAL A 315 -2.64 -4.69 17.71
C VAL A 315 -1.13 -4.56 17.72
N GLY A 316 -0.62 -3.62 16.92
CA GLY A 316 0.78 -3.20 16.98
C GLY A 316 1.09 -2.42 18.25
N TYR A 317 2.37 -2.19 18.51
CA TYR A 317 2.82 -1.49 19.74
C TYR A 317 2.26 -2.11 21.02
N SER A 318 2.05 -3.43 21.05
CA SER A 318 1.41 -4.06 22.21
C SER A 318 1.92 -5.45 22.48
N GLN A 319 1.87 -5.84 23.76
CA GLN A 319 2.15 -7.20 24.21
C GLN A 319 1.08 -7.68 25.17
N GLU A 320 0.80 -8.98 25.15
CA GLU A 320 -0.09 -9.59 26.14
C GLU A 320 0.61 -9.72 27.49
N GLN A 321 -0.02 -9.19 28.54
CA GLN A 321 0.43 -9.42 29.91
C GLN A 321 0.06 -10.83 30.36
N SER A 322 0.91 -11.41 31.21
CA SER A 322 0.59 -12.65 31.92
C SER A 322 -0.71 -12.48 32.72
N THR A 323 -1.63 -13.43 32.54
CA THR A 323 -2.89 -13.51 33.30
C THR A 323 -2.72 -14.17 34.67
N THR A 324 -1.51 -14.65 34.98
CA THR A 324 -1.22 -15.33 36.23
C THR A 324 -1.15 -14.33 37.38
N ASP A 325 -2.11 -14.41 38.31
CA ASP A 325 -2.06 -13.68 39.57
C ASP A 325 -1.23 -14.45 40.59
N VAL A 326 -0.03 -13.93 40.88
CA VAL A 326 0.94 -14.49 41.83
C VAL A 326 0.31 -14.74 43.21
N THR A 327 -0.64 -13.91 43.64
CA THR A 327 -1.31 -14.05 44.94
C THR A 327 -2.21 -15.28 44.99
N SER A 328 -2.96 -15.52 43.91
CA SER A 328 -3.84 -16.68 43.79
C SER A 328 -3.03 -17.97 43.61
N GLU A 329 -1.96 -17.95 42.80
CA GLU A 329 -1.07 -19.09 42.61
C GLU A 329 -0.35 -19.48 43.90
N LEU A 330 0.13 -18.51 44.68
CA LEU A 330 0.75 -18.78 45.98
C LEU A 330 -0.24 -19.42 46.96
N THR A 331 -1.50 -18.97 46.93
CA THR A 331 -2.57 -19.56 47.76
C THR A 331 -2.88 -20.99 47.32
N ASN A 332 -2.96 -21.25 46.01
CA ASN A 332 -3.16 -22.59 45.44
C ASN A 332 -1.99 -23.54 45.77
N LEU A 333 -0.77 -23.03 45.80
CA LEU A 333 0.39 -23.79 46.23
C LEU A 333 0.29 -24.13 47.72
N ILE A 334 -0.09 -23.18 48.58
CA ILE A 334 -0.28 -23.43 50.03
C ILE A 334 -1.41 -24.43 50.28
N THR A 335 -2.54 -24.36 49.55
CA THR A 335 -3.64 -25.33 49.69
C THR A 335 -3.22 -26.72 49.22
N THR A 336 -2.51 -26.82 48.10
CA THR A 336 -2.00 -28.10 47.58
C THR A 336 -0.96 -28.71 48.52
N GLN A 337 -0.04 -27.90 49.07
CA GLN A 337 0.93 -28.36 50.07
C GLN A 337 0.25 -28.80 51.37
N ARG A 338 -0.77 -28.07 51.85
CA ARG A 338 -1.56 -28.47 53.02
C ARG A 338 -2.29 -29.78 52.76
N ALA A 339 -2.91 -29.96 51.59
CA ALA A 339 -3.58 -31.20 51.21
C ALA A 339 -2.60 -32.39 51.17
N TYR A 340 -1.39 -32.20 50.62
CA TYR A 340 -0.34 -33.22 50.65
C TYR A 340 0.10 -33.54 52.09
N SER A 341 0.37 -32.53 52.92
CA SER A 341 0.76 -32.72 54.32
C SER A 341 -0.34 -33.37 55.18
N SER A 342 -1.60 -33.15 54.82
CA SER A 342 -2.76 -33.76 55.47
C SER A 342 -2.92 -35.22 55.05
N ASN A 343 -2.72 -35.55 53.77
CA ASN A 343 -2.77 -36.93 53.29
C ASN A 343 -1.61 -37.78 53.82
N VAL A 344 -0.41 -37.20 53.95
CA VAL A 344 0.75 -37.90 54.54
C VAL A 344 0.55 -38.15 56.05
N LYS A 345 -0.30 -37.38 56.74
CA LYS A 345 -0.63 -37.60 58.16
C LYS A 345 -1.72 -38.66 58.39
N VAL A 346 -2.43 -39.09 57.34
CA VAL A 346 -3.50 -40.10 57.39
C VAL A 346 -2.95 -41.51 57.12
N ILE A 347 -1.71 -41.63 56.65
CA ILE A 347 -0.94 -42.88 56.52
C ILE A 347 -0.06 -43.03 57.77
#